data_AF-A0A0D3MF89-F1
#
_entry.id   AF-A0A0D3MF89-F1
#
_cell.length_a   1.000
_cell.length_b   1.000
_cell.length_c   1.000
_cell.angle_alpha   90.00
_cell.angle_beta   90.00
_cell.angle_gamma   90.00
#
_symmetry.space_group_name_H-M   'P 1'
#
loop_
_entity.id
_entity.type
_entity.pdbx_description
1 polymer ?
#
loop_
_entity_poly.entity_id
_entity_poly.type
_entity_poly.pdbx_seq_one_letter_code
_entity_poly.pdbx_strand_id
1 'polypeptide(L)'
;MPPPSQLAIATGSVNRLLKEEASYHKELEHEEASIEALKKKIDSGAGDSDENAPYILKQQQTALEQTKGVFGPLREKISLAIEKLEEQLAVSDQLNVPEEQVQQAKETLAKAKATQTDA
;
A
#
# COMPACT_ATOMS: atom_id res chain seq x y z
N MET A 1 15.82 -5.93 -25.75
CA MET A 1 14.99 -6.93 -25.04
C MET A 1 13.62 -6.97 -25.70
N PRO A 2 12.97 -8.14 -25.81
CA PRO A 2 11.58 -8.21 -26.24
C PRO A 2 10.67 -7.46 -25.25
N PRO A 3 9.52 -6.95 -25.71
CA PRO A 3 8.55 -6.34 -24.81
C PRO A 3 8.02 -7.37 -23.80
N PRO A 4 7.70 -6.95 -22.55
CA PRO A 4 7.12 -7.84 -21.55
C PRO A 4 5.74 -8.32 -22.01
N SER A 5 5.39 -9.56 -21.61
CA SER A 5 4.06 -10.13 -21.87
C SER A 5 2.99 -9.38 -21.06
N GLN A 6 1.73 -9.51 -21.48
CA GLN A 6 0.61 -8.93 -20.73
C GLN A 6 0.49 -9.52 -19.32
N LEU A 7 0.78 -10.81 -19.15
CA LEU A 7 0.85 -11.46 -17.85
C LEU A 7 1.96 -10.84 -16.97
N ALA A 8 3.16 -10.66 -17.52
CA ALA A 8 4.27 -10.03 -16.79
C ALA A 8 3.95 -8.57 -16.39
N ILE A 9 3.26 -7.82 -17.27
CA ILE A 9 2.81 -6.46 -16.97
C ILE A 9 1.78 -6.46 -15.84
N ALA A 10 0.79 -7.35 -15.88
CA ALA A 10 -0.24 -7.46 -14.83
C ALA A 10 0.39 -7.85 -13.47
N THR A 11 1.27 -8.86 -13.47
CA THR A 11 2.05 -9.28 -12.29
C THR A 11 2.87 -8.12 -11.71
N GLY A 12 3.55 -7.36 -12.56
CA GLY A 12 4.32 -6.18 -12.14
C GLY A 12 3.44 -5.08 -11.54
N SER A 13 2.25 -4.85 -12.10
CA SER A 13 1.29 -3.87 -11.58
C SER A 13 0.84 -4.20 -10.17
N VAL A 14 0.42 -5.45 -9.92
CA VAL A 14 0.00 -5.91 -8.58
C VAL A 14 1.15 -5.77 -7.58
N ASN A 15 2.36 -6.22 -7.94
CA ASN A 15 3.52 -6.10 -7.07
C ASN A 15 3.88 -4.66 -6.70
N ARG A 16 3.73 -3.70 -7.63
CA ARG A 16 3.97 -2.29 -7.34
C ARG A 16 2.94 -1.73 -6.37
N LEU A 17 1.65 -2.03 -6.60
CA LEU A 17 0.57 -1.52 -5.76
C LEU A 17 0.64 -2.09 -4.34
N LEU A 18 0.97 -3.38 -4.17
CA LEU A 18 1.19 -3.97 -2.85
C LEU A 18 2.39 -3.33 -2.10
N LYS A 19 3.45 -2.97 -2.83
CA LYS A 19 4.59 -2.26 -2.23
C LYS A 19 4.22 -0.83 -1.84
N GLU A 20 3.41 -0.17 -2.65
CA GLU A 20 2.88 1.17 -2.37
C GLU A 20 2.01 1.15 -1.11
N GLU A 21 1.08 0.20 -0.99
CA GLU A 21 0.25 0.02 0.22
C GLU A 21 1.09 -0.25 1.46
N ALA A 22 2.08 -1.16 1.36
CA ALA A 22 3.01 -1.43 2.45
C ALA A 22 3.86 -0.21 2.84
N SER A 23 4.17 0.69 1.90
CA SER A 23 4.87 1.94 2.19
C SER A 23 3.98 2.89 2.97
N TYR A 24 2.72 3.05 2.57
CA TYR A 24 1.76 3.90 3.28
C TYR A 24 1.45 3.37 4.67
N HIS A 25 1.42 2.05 4.90
CA HIS A 25 1.29 1.51 6.25
C HIS A 25 2.45 1.91 7.17
N LYS A 26 3.69 1.87 6.67
CA LYS A 26 4.86 2.32 7.45
C LYS A 26 4.84 3.81 7.74
N GLU A 27 4.38 4.61 6.78
CA GLU A 27 4.19 6.05 6.97
C GLU A 27 3.15 6.33 8.05
N LEU A 28 2.01 5.64 7.98
CA LEU A 28 0.95 5.73 8.98
C LEU A 28 1.47 5.40 10.40
N GLU A 29 2.19 4.29 10.56
CA GLU A 29 2.80 3.90 11.84
C GLU A 29 3.73 5.00 12.39
N HIS A 30 4.55 5.60 11.54
CA HIS A 30 5.47 6.67 11.93
C HIS A 30 4.75 7.96 12.32
N GLU A 31 3.70 8.34 11.58
CA GLU A 31 2.86 9.49 11.89
C GLU A 31 2.11 9.30 13.22
N GLU A 32 1.54 8.12 13.45
CA GLU A 32 0.85 7.79 14.70
C GLU A 32 1.79 7.84 15.91
N ALA A 33 3.00 7.27 15.79
CA ALA A 33 4.01 7.32 16.83
C ALA A 33 4.46 8.76 17.14
N SER A 34 4.62 9.59 16.10
CA SER A 34 4.98 11.00 16.25
C SER A 34 3.90 11.80 16.96
N ILE A 35 2.63 11.59 16.59
CA ILE A 35 1.46 12.21 17.24
C ILE A 35 1.37 11.78 18.70
N GLU A 36 1.56 10.50 19.01
CA GLU A 36 1.51 9.98 20.37
C GLU A 36 2.63 10.59 21.24
N ALA A 37 3.85 10.67 20.71
CA ALA A 37 4.97 11.30 21.40
C ALA A 37 4.71 12.80 21.66
N LEU A 38 4.14 13.51 20.70
CA LEU A 38 3.80 14.93 20.85
C LEU A 38 2.68 15.14 21.89
N LYS A 39 1.64 14.30 21.88
CA LYS A 39 0.59 14.32 22.92
C LYS A 39 1.17 14.14 24.32
N LYS A 40 2.04 13.14 24.52
CA LYS A 40 2.70 12.89 25.82
C LYS A 40 3.55 14.09 26.29
N LYS A 41 4.24 14.77 25.37
CA LYS A 41 5.00 15.99 25.67
C LYS A 41 4.09 17.13 26.13
N ILE A 42 2.99 17.35 25.43
CA ILE A 42 1.98 18.37 25.80
C ILE A 42 1.39 18.05 27.18
N ASP A 43 0.96 16.81 27.41
CA ASP A 43 0.30 16.39 28.65
C ASP A 43 1.22 16.43 29.88
N SER A 44 2.51 16.15 29.70
CA SER A 44 3.49 16.16 30.80
C SER A 44 3.92 17.56 31.23
N GLY A 45 3.49 18.62 30.53
CA GLY A 45 3.92 20.00 30.78
C GLY A 45 5.44 20.20 30.60
N ALA A 46 6.14 19.20 30.05
CA ALA A 46 7.56 19.24 29.75
C ALA A 46 7.78 20.08 28.48
N GLY A 47 7.49 21.38 28.55
CA GLY A 47 7.46 22.23 27.38
C GLY A 47 6.91 23.63 27.63
N ASP A 48 7.42 24.35 28.64
CA ASP A 48 7.23 25.81 28.81
C ASP A 48 7.93 26.63 27.69
N SER A 49 8.04 26.07 26.48
CA SER A 49 8.85 26.60 25.38
C SER A 49 8.25 26.34 23.99
N ASP A 50 7.15 25.60 23.89
CA ASP A 50 6.57 25.23 22.60
C ASP A 50 5.07 25.56 22.58
N GLU A 51 4.76 26.85 22.72
CA GLU A 51 3.40 27.43 22.68
C GLU A 51 2.62 27.00 21.43
N ASN A 52 3.34 26.61 20.37
CA ASN A 52 2.80 26.09 19.12
C ASN A 52 2.53 24.58 19.10
N ALA A 53 2.88 23.82 20.14
CA ALA A 53 2.72 22.36 20.16
C ALA A 53 1.28 21.88 19.87
N PRO A 54 0.21 22.52 20.39
CA PRO A 54 -1.17 22.14 20.03
C PRO A 54 -1.49 22.38 18.55
N TYR A 55 -0.92 23.43 17.95
CA TYR A 55 -1.10 23.72 16.52
C TYR A 55 -0.38 22.67 15.66
N ILE A 56 0.86 22.31 16.02
CA ILE A 56 1.62 21.25 15.35
C ILE A 56 0.91 19.90 15.47
N LEU A 57 0.34 19.59 16.65
CA LEU A 57 -0.43 18.37 16.85
C LEU A 57 -1.62 18.30 15.89
N LYS A 58 -2.39 19.38 15.77
CA LYS A 58 -3.52 19.44 14.83
C LYS A 58 -3.07 19.27 13.37
N GLN A 59 -1.92 19.84 13.00
CA GLN A 59 -1.36 19.68 11.66
C GLN A 59 -0.98 18.22 11.37
N GLN A 60 -0.30 17.56 12.31
CA GLN A 60 0.06 16.15 12.17
C GLN A 60 -1.17 15.24 12.12
N GLN A 61 -2.18 15.50 12.94
CA GLN A 61 -3.46 14.78 12.85
C GLN A 61 -4.15 14.97 11.49
N THR A 62 -4.06 16.17 10.93
CA THR A 62 -4.61 16.45 9.59
C THR A 62 -3.85 15.67 8.51
N ALA A 63 -2.52 15.63 8.58
CA ALA A 63 -1.68 14.82 7.68
C ALA A 63 -2.02 13.33 7.80
N LEU A 64 -2.16 12.81 9.02
CA LEU A 64 -2.55 11.41 9.28
C LEU A 64 -3.87 11.05 8.60
N GLU A 65 -4.88 11.91 8.70
CA GLU A 65 -6.17 11.66 8.04
C GLU A 65 -6.06 11.73 6.50
N GLN A 66 -5.16 12.54 5.96
CA GLN A 66 -4.86 12.55 4.53
C GLN A 66 -4.20 11.23 4.10
N THR A 67 -3.22 10.73 4.85
CA THR A 67 -2.57 9.43 4.63
C THR A 67 -3.60 8.30 4.66
N LYS A 68 -4.48 8.28 5.67
CA LYS A 68 -5.59 7.33 5.77
C LYS A 68 -6.51 7.36 4.55
N GLY A 69 -6.77 8.57 4.03
CA GLY A 69 -7.60 8.78 2.84
C GLY A 69 -7.04 8.14 1.56
N VAL A 70 -5.74 7.83 1.49
CA VAL A 70 -5.12 7.21 0.31
C VAL A 70 -5.44 5.71 0.21
N PHE A 71 -5.64 5.01 1.33
CA PHE A 71 -5.83 3.56 1.34
C PHE A 71 -7.07 3.10 0.58
N GLY A 72 -8.19 3.82 0.68
CA GLY A 72 -9.44 3.44 -0.02
C GLY A 72 -9.24 3.32 -1.54
N PRO A 73 -8.89 4.42 -2.23
CA PRO A 73 -8.61 4.39 -3.67
C PRO A 73 -7.47 3.45 -4.06
N LEU A 74 -6.47 3.25 -3.19
CA LEU A 74 -5.37 2.33 -3.45
C LEU A 74 -5.83 0.86 -3.43
N ARG A 75 -6.65 0.47 -2.45
CA ARG A 75 -7.22 -0.87 -2.35
C ARG A 75 -8.16 -1.19 -3.52
N GLU A 76 -8.91 -0.21 -4.00
CA GLU A 76 -9.70 -0.34 -5.23
C GLU A 76 -8.79 -0.64 -6.44
N LYS A 77 -7.70 0.12 -6.61
CA LYS A 77 -6.72 -0.14 -7.67
C LYS A 77 -6.07 -1.50 -7.56
N ILE A 78 -5.77 -1.97 -6.34
CA ILE A 78 -5.23 -3.32 -6.10
C ILE A 78 -6.25 -4.37 -6.54
N SER A 79 -7.52 -4.22 -6.17
CA SER A 79 -8.59 -5.15 -6.53
C SER A 79 -8.74 -5.26 -8.05
N LEU A 80 -8.79 -4.13 -8.75
CA LEU A 80 -8.84 -4.10 -10.23
C LEU A 80 -7.59 -4.73 -10.87
N ALA A 81 -6.41 -4.53 -10.28
CA ALA A 81 -5.18 -5.13 -10.77
C ALA A 81 -5.14 -6.65 -10.56
N ILE A 82 -5.72 -7.13 -9.44
CA ILE A 82 -5.91 -8.56 -9.16
C ILE A 82 -6.85 -9.19 -10.19
N GLU A 83 -8.02 -8.60 -10.44
CA GLU A 83 -8.97 -9.07 -11.45
C GLU A 83 -8.30 -9.19 -12.82
N LYS A 84 -7.55 -8.15 -13.22
CA LYS A 84 -6.80 -8.18 -14.49
C LYS A 84 -5.73 -9.29 -14.52
N LEU A 85 -5.06 -9.56 -13.40
CA LEU A 85 -4.08 -10.64 -13.31
C LEU A 85 -4.75 -12.02 -13.46
N GLU A 86 -5.93 -12.20 -12.86
CA GLU A 86 -6.73 -13.41 -13.01
C GLU A 86 -7.18 -13.63 -14.45
N GLU A 87 -7.65 -12.58 -15.13
CA GLU A 87 -8.00 -12.64 -16.55
C GLU A 87 -6.81 -13.07 -17.41
N GLN A 88 -5.62 -12.51 -17.17
CA GLN A 88 -4.41 -12.87 -17.91
C GLN A 88 -3.96 -14.31 -17.63
N LEU A 89 -4.17 -14.82 -16.41
CA LEU A 89 -3.92 -16.21 -16.06
C LEU A 89 -4.92 -17.16 -16.74
N ALA A 90 -6.18 -16.77 -16.90
CA ALA A 90 -7.19 -17.59 -17.57
C ALA A 90 -6.88 -17.81 -19.07
N VAL A 91 -6.19 -16.86 -19.71
CA VAL A 91 -5.79 -16.95 -21.12
C VAL A 91 -4.31 -17.36 -21.32
N SER A 92 -3.54 -17.60 -20.25
CA SER A 92 -2.10 -17.84 -20.36
C SER A 92 -1.75 -19.09 -21.17
N ASP A 93 -2.57 -20.13 -21.03
CA ASP A 93 -2.40 -21.41 -21.74
C ASP A 93 -2.61 -21.27 -23.25
N GLN A 94 -3.48 -20.33 -23.67
CA GLN A 94 -3.74 -20.06 -25.09
C GLN A 94 -2.62 -19.24 -25.74
N LEU A 95 -1.86 -18.50 -24.93
CA LEU A 95 -0.84 -17.56 -25.39
C LEU A 95 0.59 -18.12 -25.32
N ASN A 96 0.76 -19.42 -24.98
CA ASN A 96 2.06 -20.08 -24.78
C ASN A 96 3.01 -19.23 -23.91
N VAL A 97 2.46 -18.61 -22.86
CA VAL A 97 3.25 -17.81 -21.93
C VAL A 97 4.25 -18.72 -21.20
N PRO A 98 5.51 -18.29 -20.99
CA PRO A 98 6.49 -19.09 -20.27
C PRO A 98 5.99 -19.50 -18.88
N GLU A 99 6.18 -20.77 -18.52
CA GLU A 99 5.69 -21.34 -17.26
C GLU A 99 6.21 -20.59 -16.03
N GLU A 100 7.43 -20.06 -16.09
CA GLU A 100 8.00 -19.19 -15.04
C GLU A 100 7.14 -17.94 -14.79
N GLN A 101 6.62 -17.31 -15.84
CA GLN A 101 5.75 -16.12 -15.69
C GLN A 101 4.39 -16.51 -15.12
N VAL A 102 3.86 -17.67 -15.49
CA VAL A 102 2.61 -18.21 -14.92
C VAL A 102 2.78 -18.50 -13.43
N GLN A 103 3.91 -19.09 -13.03
CA GLN A 103 4.21 -19.37 -11.64
C GLN A 103 4.34 -18.07 -10.81
N GLN A 104 5.11 -17.09 -11.30
CA GLN A 104 5.25 -15.78 -10.66
C GLN A 104 3.91 -15.04 -10.52
N ALA A 105 3.05 -15.13 -11.54
CA ALA A 105 1.71 -14.55 -11.51
C ALA A 105 0.84 -15.21 -10.43
N LYS A 106 0.84 -16.53 -10.34
CA LYS A 106 0.09 -17.28 -9.30
C LYS A 106 0.56 -16.94 -7.89
N GLU A 107 1.88 -16.86 -7.67
CA GLU A 107 2.46 -16.46 -6.38
C GLU A 107 2.07 -15.03 -6.00
N THR A 108 2.15 -14.10 -6.97
CA THR A 108 1.74 -12.70 -6.77
C THR A 108 0.26 -12.61 -6.44
N LEU A 109 -0.59 -13.38 -7.12
CA LEU A 109 -2.03 -13.43 -6.87
C LEU A 109 -2.35 -13.95 -5.47
N ALA A 110 -1.72 -15.06 -5.07
CA ALA A 110 -1.89 -15.63 -3.72
C ALA A 110 -1.48 -14.63 -2.64
N LYS A 111 -0.33 -13.96 -2.82
CA LYS A 111 0.13 -12.91 -1.91
C LYS A 111 -0.86 -11.75 -1.84
N ALA A 112 -1.33 -11.27 -2.98
CA ALA A 112 -2.26 -10.14 -3.05
C ALA A 112 -3.58 -10.44 -2.32
N LYS A 113 -4.14 -11.64 -2.53
CA LYS A 113 -5.37 -12.08 -1.85
C LYS A 113 -5.20 -12.22 -0.35
N ALA A 114 -4.05 -12.74 0.12
CA ALA A 114 -3.75 -12.81 1.55
C ALA A 114 -3.71 -11.40 2.16
N THR A 115 -2.99 -10.46 1.53
CA THR A 115 -2.90 -9.08 2.00
C THR A 115 -4.25 -8.36 2.01
N GLN A 116 -5.12 -8.57 1.02
CA GLN A 116 -6.45 -7.96 1.01
C GLN A 116 -7.43 -8.54 2.02
N THR A 117 -7.20 -9.76 2.52
CA THR A 117 -8.06 -10.37 3.54
C THR A 117 -7.72 -9.86 4.95
N ASP A 118 -6.46 -9.47 5.16
CA ASP A 118 -5.94 -8.96 6.44
C ASP A 118 -6.11 -7.43 6.62
N ALA A 119 -6.59 -6.72 5.59
CA ALA A 119 -6.59 -5.26 5.48
C ALA A 119 -7.97 -4.61 5.69
#